data_AF-A0A4Q5RK63-F1
#
_entry.id   AF-A0A4Q5RK63-F1
#
_cell.length_a   1.000
_cell.length_b   1.000
_cell.length_c   1.000
_cell.angle_alpha   90.00
_cell.angle_beta   90.00
_cell.angle_gamma   90.00
#
_symmetry.space_group_name_H-M   'P 1'
#
loop_
_entity.id
_entity.type
_entity.pdbx_description
1 polymer ?
#
loop_
_entity_poly.entity_id
_entity_poly.type
_entity_poly.pdbx_seq_one_letter_code
_entity_poly.pdbx_strand_id
1 'polypeptide(L)'
;TLSYAMALGKAVVSTPYVHAVELLADDHGVLVPFNDSAAIAREVKYLLDDPDRLRTLQKRAYDRGRDMTWPVFGARTHALIEASRIVPKAAPIPDRVGAEGFLRICDDTGILQHSIHMIPDRAHGYCVDDNARALMLMHRLDDDTLSQCGQLTSVFAAFVQHAWNADRGEFRNFMGFGRNWLEEVGSEDSCGRTLWALGATAREARDPGLRQWAHELFERTASSALEFQSPRAIAFAMLGADYVLAADSGNALADRILRKSADRLIALYDAVARADWQWFEPVLAYDNCRLPEAMLRAGIRLERADVIACGVETLRWINDVQISPHGHYRPVGSDSFGHAYDLP
;
A
#
# COMPACT_ATOMS: atom_id res chain seq x y z
N THR A 1 -32.77 24.36 16.81
CA THR A 1 -33.98 24.93 17.45
C THR A 1 -35.19 24.02 17.30
N LEU A 2 -35.58 23.59 16.09
CA LEU A 2 -36.74 22.71 15.87
C LEU A 2 -36.71 21.40 16.68
N SER A 3 -35.64 20.61 16.54
CA SER A 3 -35.51 19.32 17.25
C SER A 3 -35.54 19.49 18.78
N TYR A 4 -35.08 20.63 19.30
CA TYR A 4 -35.13 20.94 20.72
C TYR A 4 -36.55 21.26 21.18
N ALA A 5 -37.31 22.03 20.40
CA ALA A 5 -38.72 22.29 20.66
C ALA A 5 -39.55 20.99 20.66
N MET A 6 -39.29 20.09 19.70
CA MET A 6 -39.91 18.76 19.65
C MET A 6 -39.53 17.91 20.87
N ALA A 7 -38.25 17.84 21.22
CA ALA A 7 -37.77 17.09 22.38
C ALA A 7 -38.35 17.61 23.72
N LEU A 8 -38.67 18.90 23.80
CA LEU A 8 -39.32 19.52 24.96
C LEU A 8 -40.85 19.45 24.92
N GLY A 9 -41.44 18.78 23.92
CA GLY A 9 -42.89 18.64 23.78
C GLY A 9 -43.60 19.96 23.52
N LYS A 10 -42.94 20.91 22.84
CA LYS A 10 -43.58 22.18 22.45
C LYS A 10 -44.35 21.97 21.15
N ALA A 11 -45.50 22.64 21.02
CA ALA A 11 -46.16 22.75 19.74
C ALA A 11 -45.29 23.59 18.80
N VAL A 12 -45.02 23.06 17.62
CA VAL A 12 -44.14 23.68 16.65
C VAL A 12 -44.96 24.18 15.46
N VAL A 13 -44.77 25.46 15.13
CA VAL A 13 -45.17 26.04 13.85
C VAL A 13 -43.89 26.39 13.10
N SER A 14 -43.72 25.90 11.88
CA SER A 14 -42.49 26.10 11.09
C SER A 14 -42.79 26.28 9.60
N THR A 15 -41.89 26.92 8.88
CA THR A 15 -41.90 26.89 7.41
C THR A 15 -41.40 25.53 6.89
N PRO A 16 -41.77 25.11 5.66
CA PRO A 16 -41.51 23.77 5.14
C PRO A 16 -40.10 23.64 4.54
N TYR A 17 -39.06 23.78 5.37
CA TYR A 17 -37.73 23.30 5.00
C TYR A 17 -37.64 21.79 5.25
N VAL A 18 -36.72 21.09 4.55
CA VAL A 18 -36.65 19.61 4.49
C VAL A 18 -36.85 18.93 5.86
N HIS A 19 -36.05 19.30 6.85
CA HIS A 19 -36.14 18.71 8.20
C HIS A 19 -37.47 19.02 8.92
N ALA A 20 -38.09 20.18 8.67
CA ALA A 20 -39.42 20.48 9.23
C ALA A 20 -40.54 19.68 8.55
N VAL A 21 -40.45 19.48 7.23
CA VAL A 21 -41.44 18.67 6.50
C VAL A 21 -41.45 17.24 7.02
N GLU A 22 -40.27 16.64 7.19
CA GLU A 22 -40.15 15.27 7.70
C GLU A 22 -40.54 15.15 9.17
N LEU A 23 -40.11 16.10 10.00
CA LEU A 23 -40.28 16.00 11.45
C LEU A 23 -41.70 16.36 11.91
N LEU A 24 -42.40 17.24 11.17
CA LEU A 24 -43.75 17.68 11.48
C LEU A 24 -44.83 16.93 10.70
N ALA A 25 -44.45 15.99 9.82
CA ALA A 25 -45.35 15.06 9.14
C ALA A 25 -46.27 14.33 10.14
N ASP A 26 -47.37 13.76 9.66
CA ASP A 26 -48.31 12.98 10.47
C ASP A 26 -48.84 13.72 11.72
N ASP A 27 -49.06 15.04 11.58
CA ASP A 27 -49.66 15.91 12.59
C ASP A 27 -48.82 16.04 13.88
N HIS A 28 -47.49 16.09 13.71
CA HIS A 28 -46.51 16.35 14.79
C HIS A 28 -46.13 17.83 14.92
N GLY A 29 -46.61 18.68 14.00
CA GLY A 29 -46.53 20.14 14.07
C GLY A 29 -47.33 20.77 12.93
N VAL A 30 -47.23 22.09 12.81
CA VAL A 30 -47.93 22.86 11.78
C VAL A 30 -46.94 23.48 10.82
N LEU A 31 -47.18 23.30 9.52
CA LEU A 31 -46.40 23.91 8.45
C LEU A 31 -47.12 25.14 7.89
N VAL A 32 -46.38 26.23 7.73
CA VAL A 32 -46.87 27.50 7.15
C VAL A 32 -46.00 27.96 5.98
N PRO A 33 -46.52 28.69 4.98
CA PRO A 33 -45.71 29.16 3.86
C PRO A 33 -44.53 30.04 4.29
N PHE A 34 -43.46 30.04 3.49
CA PHE A 34 -42.35 30.96 3.68
C PHE A 34 -42.79 32.42 3.53
N ASN A 35 -42.21 33.31 4.34
CA ASN A 35 -42.48 34.75 4.33
C ASN A 35 -43.96 35.15 4.61
N ASP A 36 -44.76 34.27 5.22
CA ASP A 36 -46.15 34.56 5.59
C ASP A 36 -46.30 34.71 7.12
N SER A 37 -46.05 35.93 7.60
CA SER A 37 -46.23 36.26 9.03
C SER A 37 -47.68 36.17 9.50
N ALA A 38 -48.64 36.38 8.59
CA ALA A 38 -50.06 36.26 8.89
C ALA A 38 -50.46 34.80 9.13
N ALA A 39 -49.91 33.86 8.35
CA ALA A 39 -50.10 32.42 8.57
C ALA A 39 -49.56 31.97 9.93
N ILE A 40 -48.34 32.39 10.29
CA ILE A 40 -47.79 32.09 11.62
C ILE A 40 -48.71 32.62 12.72
N ALA A 41 -49.14 33.87 12.62
CA ALA A 41 -50.03 34.48 13.62
C ALA A 41 -51.39 33.76 13.72
N ARG A 42 -51.96 33.33 12.59
CA ARG A 42 -53.22 32.56 12.59
C ARG A 42 -53.06 31.22 13.30
N GLU A 43 -52.06 30.43 12.94
CA GLU A 43 -51.86 29.09 13.51
C GLU A 43 -51.51 29.16 15.01
N VAL A 44 -50.70 30.13 15.42
CA VAL A 44 -50.40 30.34 16.85
C VAL A 44 -51.65 30.75 17.63
N LYS A 45 -52.46 31.68 17.12
CA LYS A 45 -53.73 32.07 17.77
C LYS A 45 -54.68 30.88 17.88
N TYR A 46 -54.84 30.13 16.79
CA TYR A 46 -55.69 28.95 16.75
C TYR A 46 -55.28 27.93 17.83
N LEU A 47 -53.98 27.66 17.96
CA LEU A 47 -53.46 26.75 19.00
C LEU A 47 -53.68 27.29 20.42
N LEU A 48 -53.64 28.61 20.63
CA LEU A 48 -53.88 29.21 21.94
C LEU A 48 -55.37 29.27 22.32
N ASP A 49 -56.26 29.40 21.33
CA ASP A 49 -57.71 29.42 21.51
C ASP A 49 -58.29 28.01 21.76
N ASP A 50 -57.56 26.95 21.41
CA ASP A 50 -57.92 25.54 21.64
C ASP A 50 -56.85 24.82 22.50
N PRO A 51 -56.97 24.88 23.84
CA PRO A 51 -56.01 24.25 24.76
C PRO A 51 -55.90 22.73 24.61
N ASP A 52 -56.94 22.04 24.15
CA ASP A 52 -56.94 20.58 24.02
C ASP A 52 -56.20 20.14 22.75
N ARG A 53 -56.38 20.85 21.64
CA ARG A 53 -55.56 20.66 20.44
C ARG A 53 -54.09 20.97 20.73
N LEU A 54 -53.80 22.05 21.46
CA LEU A 54 -52.43 22.39 21.83
C LEU A 54 -51.76 21.28 22.64
N ARG A 55 -52.42 20.76 23.69
CA ARG A 55 -51.91 19.64 24.49
C ARG A 55 -51.69 18.39 23.65
N THR A 56 -52.61 18.09 22.73
CA THR A 56 -52.51 16.94 21.83
C THR A 56 -51.27 17.04 20.94
N LEU A 57 -51.06 18.22 20.32
CA LEU A 57 -49.91 18.47 19.46
C LEU A 57 -48.58 18.45 20.26
N GLN A 58 -48.57 19.02 21.46
CA GLN A 58 -47.42 18.98 22.38
C GLN A 58 -47.04 17.55 22.77
N LYS A 59 -48.03 16.71 23.09
CA LYS A 59 -47.82 15.30 23.41
C LYS A 59 -47.22 14.54 22.22
N ARG A 60 -47.80 14.72 21.03
CA ARG A 60 -47.26 14.11 19.79
C ARG A 60 -45.83 14.55 19.52
N ALA A 61 -45.55 15.85 19.64
CA ALA A 61 -44.21 16.39 19.46
C ALA A 61 -43.22 15.76 20.44
N TYR A 62 -43.60 15.61 21.71
CA TYR A 62 -42.78 14.96 22.74
C TYR A 62 -42.51 13.49 22.40
N ASP A 63 -43.57 12.74 22.10
CA ASP A 63 -43.50 11.31 21.78
C ASP A 63 -42.59 11.08 20.55
N ARG A 64 -42.72 11.88 19.50
CA ARG A 64 -41.84 11.86 18.32
C ARG A 64 -40.40 12.25 18.66
N GLY A 65 -40.21 13.23 19.54
CA GLY A 65 -38.89 13.65 20.01
C GLY A 65 -38.13 12.55 20.77
N ARG A 66 -38.83 11.61 21.41
CA ARG A 66 -38.21 10.47 22.12
C ARG A 66 -37.38 9.58 21.21
N ASP A 67 -37.83 9.41 19.97
CA ASP A 67 -37.14 8.62 18.94
C ASP A 67 -35.84 9.24 18.44
N MET A 68 -35.63 10.53 18.73
CA MET A 68 -34.46 11.30 18.29
C MET A 68 -33.42 11.45 19.39
N THR A 69 -33.60 10.79 20.53
CA THR A 69 -32.64 10.88 21.64
C THR A 69 -31.38 10.09 21.35
N TRP A 70 -30.28 10.54 21.95
CA TRP A 70 -28.96 9.95 21.73
C TRP A 70 -28.87 8.44 21.95
N PRO A 71 -29.49 7.87 23.01
CA PRO A 71 -29.53 6.41 23.18
C PRO A 71 -30.28 5.67 22.05
N VAL A 72 -31.39 6.22 21.56
CA VAL A 72 -32.18 5.60 20.47
C VAL A 72 -31.43 5.68 19.15
N PHE A 73 -30.84 6.83 18.86
CA PHE A 73 -29.99 7.01 17.69
C PHE A 73 -28.81 6.03 17.71
N GLY A 74 -28.06 5.97 18.82
CA GLY A 74 -26.93 5.05 18.97
C GLY A 74 -27.32 3.59 18.77
N ALA A 75 -28.45 3.16 19.34
CA ALA A 75 -28.95 1.79 19.16
C ALA A 75 -29.32 1.49 17.69
N ARG A 76 -29.98 2.42 17.00
CA ARG A 76 -30.34 2.28 15.57
C ARG A 76 -29.11 2.24 14.68
N THR A 77 -28.11 3.10 14.93
CA THR A 77 -26.84 3.09 14.20
C THR A 77 -26.09 1.79 14.41
N HIS A 78 -26.01 1.29 15.64
CA HIS A 78 -25.38 0.00 15.93
C HIS A 78 -26.07 -1.15 15.19
N ALA A 79 -27.41 -1.22 15.25
CA ALA A 79 -28.17 -2.23 14.53
C ALA A 79 -27.95 -2.18 13.01
N LEU A 80 -27.85 -0.99 12.43
CA LEU A 80 -27.54 -0.82 11.01
C LEU A 80 -26.13 -1.32 10.68
N ILE A 81 -25.12 -1.02 11.51
CA ILE A 81 -23.75 -1.50 11.34
C ILE A 81 -23.71 -3.03 11.38
N GLU A 82 -24.34 -3.65 12.37
CA GLU A 82 -24.42 -5.12 12.48
C GLU A 82 -25.15 -5.75 11.30
N ALA A 83 -26.28 -5.18 10.87
CA ALA A 83 -27.03 -5.68 9.72
C ALA A 83 -26.29 -5.49 8.38
N SER A 84 -25.43 -4.47 8.29
CA SER A 84 -24.62 -4.17 7.10
C SER A 84 -23.24 -4.83 7.15
N ARG A 85 -22.97 -5.67 8.15
CA ARG A 85 -21.68 -6.34 8.30
C ARG A 85 -21.48 -7.30 7.13
N ILE A 86 -20.63 -6.90 6.19
CA ILE A 86 -20.14 -7.78 5.14
C ILE A 86 -19.23 -8.80 5.82
N VAL A 87 -19.70 -10.04 5.97
CA VAL A 87 -18.81 -11.16 6.29
C VAL A 87 -18.12 -11.51 4.97
N PRO A 88 -16.80 -11.29 4.84
CA PRO A 88 -16.09 -11.71 3.65
C PRO A 88 -16.30 -13.22 3.49
N LYS A 89 -16.86 -13.65 2.37
CA LYS A 89 -16.75 -15.07 2.00
C LYS A 89 -15.27 -15.31 1.75
N ALA A 90 -14.59 -15.87 2.74
CA ALA A 90 -13.25 -16.40 2.55
C ALA A 90 -13.36 -17.50 1.51
N ALA A 91 -13.01 -17.20 0.26
CA ALA A 91 -12.69 -18.25 -0.68
C ALA A 91 -11.50 -19.01 -0.08
N PRO A 92 -11.51 -20.35 -0.06
CA PRO A 92 -10.34 -21.09 0.39
C PRO A 92 -9.15 -20.64 -0.44
N ILE A 93 -8.13 -20.10 0.22
CA ILE A 93 -6.84 -19.83 -0.41
C ILE A 93 -6.29 -21.22 -0.77
N PRO A 94 -5.96 -21.51 -2.03
CA PRO A 94 -5.41 -22.80 -2.40
C PRO A 94 -4.13 -23.07 -1.60
N ASP A 95 -4.02 -24.27 -1.01
CA ASP A 95 -2.83 -24.65 -0.24
C ASP A 95 -1.55 -24.68 -1.08
N ARG A 96 -1.68 -24.76 -2.42
CA ARG A 96 -0.58 -24.66 -3.38
C ARG A 96 -0.99 -23.80 -4.56
N VAL A 97 -0.19 -22.78 -4.85
CA VAL A 97 -0.26 -22.04 -6.11
C VAL A 97 0.52 -22.85 -7.15
N GLY A 98 -0.18 -23.53 -8.06
CA GLY A 98 0.46 -24.27 -9.15
C GLY A 98 1.11 -23.33 -10.18
N ALA A 99 2.08 -23.86 -10.96
CA ALA A 99 2.79 -23.11 -12.00
C ALA A 99 1.86 -22.50 -13.06
N GLU A 100 0.66 -23.06 -13.25
CA GLU A 100 -0.31 -22.61 -14.25
C GLU A 100 -0.67 -21.13 -14.12
N GLY A 101 -0.86 -20.63 -12.90
CA GLY A 101 -1.17 -19.21 -12.68
C GLY A 101 -0.03 -18.29 -13.11
N PHE A 102 1.21 -18.71 -12.81
CA PHE A 102 2.42 -18.00 -13.22
C PHE A 102 2.61 -18.05 -14.74
N LEU A 103 2.45 -19.22 -15.35
CA LEU A 103 2.51 -19.40 -16.81
C LEU A 103 1.46 -18.57 -17.55
N ARG A 104 0.26 -18.39 -16.98
CA ARG A 104 -0.83 -17.63 -17.60
C ARG A 104 -0.53 -16.14 -17.76
N ILE A 105 0.29 -15.58 -16.87
CA ILE A 105 0.68 -14.16 -16.89
C ILE A 105 2.05 -13.94 -17.56
N CYS A 106 2.64 -14.98 -18.17
CA CYS A 106 3.90 -14.89 -18.89
C CYS A 106 3.73 -15.19 -20.38
N ASP A 107 4.61 -14.63 -21.21
CA ASP A 107 4.76 -15.00 -22.62
C ASP A 107 6.23 -15.06 -23.04
N ASP A 108 6.52 -15.03 -24.34
CA ASP A 108 7.87 -15.06 -24.92
C ASP A 108 8.66 -13.75 -24.72
N THR A 109 8.05 -12.71 -24.15
CA THR A 109 8.68 -11.44 -23.84
C THR A 109 9.05 -11.35 -22.35
N GLY A 110 8.12 -11.73 -21.48
CA GLY A 110 8.30 -11.61 -20.04
C GLY A 110 7.02 -11.88 -19.26
N ILE A 111 6.99 -11.43 -18.01
CA ILE A 111 5.79 -11.43 -17.16
C ILE A 111 5.01 -10.11 -17.34
N LEU A 112 3.70 -10.23 -17.55
CA LEU A 112 2.79 -9.10 -17.74
C LEU A 112 2.49 -8.40 -16.41
N GLN A 113 2.39 -7.08 -16.48
CA GLN A 113 1.94 -6.22 -15.39
C GLN A 113 0.44 -6.40 -15.17
N HIS A 114 0.07 -6.63 -13.92
CA HIS A 114 -1.30 -6.69 -13.42
C HIS A 114 -2.19 -7.80 -14.03
N SER A 115 -3.31 -8.04 -13.38
CA SER A 115 -4.35 -8.95 -13.83
C SER A 115 -5.71 -8.49 -13.32
N ILE A 116 -6.75 -8.66 -14.13
CA ILE A 116 -8.14 -8.52 -13.70
C ILE A 116 -8.60 -9.92 -13.29
N HIS A 117 -8.59 -10.18 -11.99
CA HIS A 117 -8.74 -11.51 -11.42
C HIS A 117 -7.68 -12.48 -11.98
N MET A 118 -8.08 -13.48 -12.76
CA MET A 118 -7.19 -14.47 -13.36
C MET A 118 -6.80 -14.15 -14.81
N ILE A 119 -7.24 -13.02 -15.35
CA ILE A 119 -7.01 -12.63 -16.75
C ILE A 119 -5.90 -11.57 -16.78
N PRO A 120 -4.77 -11.80 -17.49
CA PRO A 120 -3.71 -10.80 -17.61
C PRO A 120 -4.23 -9.49 -18.21
N ASP A 121 -3.86 -8.36 -17.62
CA ASP A 121 -4.30 -7.04 -18.11
C ASP A 121 -3.30 -6.48 -19.12
N ARG A 122 -3.55 -6.76 -20.40
CA ARG A 122 -2.69 -6.35 -21.51
C ARG A 122 -2.64 -4.84 -21.73
N ALA A 123 -3.43 -4.03 -21.02
CA ALA A 123 -3.31 -2.58 -21.09
C ALA A 123 -1.98 -2.05 -20.52
N HIS A 124 -1.33 -2.81 -19.62
CA HIS A 124 -0.15 -2.34 -18.88
C HIS A 124 1.19 -2.87 -19.42
N GLY A 125 1.20 -3.95 -20.22
CA GLY A 125 2.43 -4.50 -20.79
C GLY A 125 3.32 -5.18 -19.74
N TYR A 126 4.60 -4.83 -19.67
CA TYR A 126 5.65 -5.48 -18.86
C TYR A 126 6.47 -4.42 -18.12
N CYS A 127 7.07 -4.80 -16.98
CA CYS A 127 8.06 -3.96 -16.30
C CYS A 127 9.30 -4.76 -15.88
N VAL A 128 10.45 -4.09 -15.77
CA VAL A 128 11.67 -4.74 -15.29
C VAL A 128 11.55 -5.15 -13.82
N ASP A 129 10.76 -4.44 -13.01
CA ASP A 129 10.47 -4.81 -11.62
C ASP A 129 9.85 -6.23 -11.49
N ASP A 130 8.85 -6.55 -12.31
CA ASP A 130 8.19 -7.86 -12.32
C ASP A 130 9.12 -8.93 -12.89
N ASN A 131 9.81 -8.63 -14.00
CA ASN A 131 10.73 -9.58 -14.66
C ASN A 131 11.97 -9.89 -13.80
N ALA A 132 12.49 -8.92 -13.06
CA ALA A 132 13.58 -9.11 -12.10
C ALA A 132 13.17 -10.07 -10.97
N ARG A 133 11.97 -9.88 -10.39
CA ARG A 133 11.44 -10.79 -9.36
C ARG A 133 11.14 -12.18 -9.91
N ALA A 134 10.59 -12.26 -11.12
CA ALA A 134 10.32 -13.53 -11.79
C ALA A 134 11.63 -14.30 -12.06
N LEU A 135 12.69 -13.60 -12.51
CA LEU A 135 14.02 -14.20 -12.69
C LEU A 135 14.57 -14.76 -11.37
N MET A 136 14.46 -14.02 -10.27
CA MET A 136 14.88 -14.51 -8.95
C MET A 136 14.05 -15.70 -8.47
N LEU A 137 12.74 -15.72 -8.77
CA LEU A 137 11.86 -16.84 -8.45
C LEU A 137 12.37 -18.12 -9.14
N MET A 138 12.79 -18.05 -10.40
CA MET A 138 13.27 -19.22 -11.15
C MET A 138 14.41 -19.96 -10.42
N HIS A 139 15.27 -19.26 -9.69
CA HIS A 139 16.39 -19.89 -8.96
C HIS A 139 15.96 -20.57 -7.67
N ARG A 140 14.71 -20.38 -7.22
CA ARG A 140 14.15 -20.87 -5.96
C ARG A 140 13.04 -21.89 -6.12
N LEU A 141 12.63 -22.16 -7.36
CA LEU A 141 11.67 -23.20 -7.67
C LEU A 141 12.28 -24.59 -7.50
N ASP A 142 11.46 -25.55 -7.06
CA ASP A 142 11.81 -26.96 -7.03
C ASP A 142 11.93 -27.55 -8.45
N ASP A 143 12.55 -28.72 -8.55
CA ASP A 143 12.85 -29.38 -9.83
C ASP A 143 11.59 -29.71 -10.63
N ASP A 144 10.53 -30.12 -9.93
CA ASP A 144 9.24 -30.46 -10.53
C ASP A 144 8.58 -29.24 -11.19
N THR A 145 8.62 -28.09 -10.51
CA THR A 145 8.05 -26.83 -11.02
C THR A 145 8.92 -26.28 -12.16
N LEU A 146 10.24 -26.35 -12.04
CA LEU A 146 11.16 -25.95 -13.10
C LEU A 146 11.02 -26.79 -14.36
N SER A 147 10.69 -28.06 -14.25
CA SER A 147 10.44 -28.90 -15.44
C SER A 147 9.27 -28.37 -16.29
N GLN A 148 8.34 -27.62 -15.70
CA GLN A 148 7.16 -27.07 -16.37
C GLN A 148 7.38 -25.67 -16.96
N CYS A 149 8.21 -24.86 -16.30
CA CYS A 149 8.36 -23.43 -16.62
C CYS A 149 9.80 -22.94 -16.76
N GLY A 150 10.80 -23.83 -16.71
CA GLY A 150 12.22 -23.50 -16.71
C GLY A 150 12.68 -22.67 -17.90
N GLN A 151 12.01 -22.83 -19.06
CA GLN A 151 12.22 -22.03 -20.26
C GLN A 151 12.01 -20.52 -20.02
N LEU A 152 11.21 -20.11 -19.04
CA LEU A 152 10.99 -18.71 -18.73
C LEU A 152 12.21 -18.04 -18.10
N THR A 153 13.16 -18.80 -17.57
CA THR A 153 14.40 -18.25 -17.00
C THR A 153 15.16 -17.42 -18.03
N SER A 154 15.31 -17.93 -19.26
CA SER A 154 15.97 -17.19 -20.33
C SER A 154 15.12 -16.04 -20.87
N VAL A 155 13.79 -16.13 -20.80
CA VAL A 155 12.87 -15.03 -21.16
C VAL A 155 13.07 -13.86 -20.20
N PHE A 156 13.03 -14.08 -18.89
CA PHE A 156 13.21 -13.01 -17.91
C PHE A 156 14.62 -12.42 -17.96
N ALA A 157 15.65 -13.26 -18.14
CA ALA A 157 17.02 -12.80 -18.35
C ALA A 157 17.15 -11.94 -19.61
N ALA A 158 16.53 -12.33 -20.72
CA ALA A 158 16.51 -11.56 -21.96
C ALA A 158 15.79 -10.22 -21.79
N PHE A 159 14.67 -10.18 -21.06
CA PHE A 159 13.98 -8.92 -20.74
C PHE A 159 14.89 -7.97 -19.94
N VAL A 160 15.52 -8.47 -18.87
CA VAL A 160 16.47 -7.69 -18.06
C VAL A 160 17.65 -7.18 -18.89
N GLN A 161 18.22 -8.02 -19.75
CA GLN A 161 19.28 -7.60 -20.68
C GLN A 161 18.80 -6.49 -21.63
N HIS A 162 17.59 -6.62 -22.18
CA HIS A 162 17.05 -5.68 -23.15
C HIS A 162 16.65 -4.33 -22.50
N ALA A 163 16.31 -4.34 -21.22
CA ALA A 163 15.99 -3.15 -20.44
C ALA A 163 17.17 -2.18 -20.30
N TRP A 164 18.42 -2.67 -20.40
CA TRP A 164 19.60 -1.82 -20.31
C TRP A 164 19.66 -0.79 -21.45
N ASN A 165 19.68 0.49 -21.09
CA ASN A 165 19.86 1.61 -22.00
C ASN A 165 21.31 2.12 -21.96
N ALA A 166 22.14 1.66 -22.89
CA ALA A 166 23.55 2.06 -22.95
C ALA A 166 23.76 3.56 -23.17
N ASP A 167 22.85 4.26 -23.87
CA ASP A 167 22.96 5.70 -24.15
C ASP A 167 22.74 6.55 -22.89
N ARG A 168 21.94 6.03 -21.94
CA ARG A 168 21.62 6.70 -20.68
C ARG A 168 22.41 6.14 -19.50
N GLY A 169 22.99 4.94 -19.62
CA GLY A 169 23.67 4.25 -18.53
C GLY A 169 22.71 3.78 -17.44
N GLU A 170 21.45 3.51 -17.78
CA GLU A 170 20.40 3.11 -16.83
C GLU A 170 19.47 2.05 -17.43
N PHE A 171 18.71 1.37 -16.57
CA PHE A 171 17.65 0.46 -17.03
C PHE A 171 16.37 1.24 -17.33
N ARG A 172 15.65 0.81 -18.36
CA ARG A 172 14.24 1.17 -18.59
C ARG A 172 13.36 0.27 -17.73
N ASN A 173 12.23 0.75 -17.21
CA ASN A 173 11.29 -0.10 -16.48
C ASN A 173 10.17 -0.56 -17.39
N PHE A 174 9.39 0.37 -17.96
CA PHE A 174 8.12 0.06 -18.59
C PHE A 174 8.21 -0.23 -20.09
N MET A 175 7.66 -1.39 -20.48
CA MET A 175 7.46 -1.78 -21.86
C MET A 175 5.96 -2.00 -22.12
N GLY A 176 5.42 -1.36 -23.15
CA GLY A 176 4.02 -1.58 -23.54
C GLY A 176 3.78 -2.99 -24.08
N PHE A 177 2.51 -3.42 -24.15
CA PHE A 177 2.16 -4.73 -24.73
C PHE A 177 2.58 -4.86 -26.21
N GLY A 178 2.73 -3.73 -26.92
CA GLY A 178 3.30 -3.65 -28.26
C GLY A 178 4.83 -3.85 -28.32
N ARG A 179 5.49 -4.17 -27.19
CA ARG A 179 6.94 -4.39 -27.04
C ARG A 179 7.79 -3.15 -27.34
N ASN A 180 7.21 -1.97 -27.16
CA ASN A 180 7.93 -0.70 -27.23
C ASN A 180 8.22 -0.19 -25.82
N TRP A 181 9.45 0.25 -25.59
CA TRP A 181 9.81 0.95 -24.37
C TRP A 181 8.98 2.24 -24.24
N LEU A 182 8.46 2.49 -23.04
CA LEU A 182 7.63 3.66 -22.74
C LEU A 182 8.43 4.80 -22.12
N GLU A 183 9.69 4.54 -21.77
CA GLU A 183 10.61 5.49 -21.19
C GLU A 183 12.07 5.19 -21.56
N GLU A 184 12.95 6.16 -21.37
CA GLU A 184 14.39 6.00 -21.59
C GLU A 184 15.16 5.59 -20.33
N VAL A 185 14.64 5.93 -19.15
CA VAL A 185 15.24 5.69 -17.83
C VAL A 185 14.11 5.36 -16.87
N GLY A 186 14.21 4.23 -16.18
CA GLY A 186 13.29 3.80 -15.13
C GLY A 186 13.60 4.47 -13.80
N SER A 187 12.82 4.12 -12.77
CA SER A 187 13.06 4.61 -11.41
C SER A 187 14.30 3.97 -10.78
N GLU A 188 14.91 4.64 -9.81
CA GLU A 188 15.99 4.05 -9.00
C GLU A 188 15.57 2.71 -8.38
N ASP A 189 14.31 2.60 -7.94
CA ASP A 189 13.77 1.38 -7.35
C ASP A 189 13.79 0.22 -8.36
N SER A 190 13.41 0.48 -9.62
CA SER A 190 13.44 -0.51 -10.70
C SER A 190 14.87 -0.91 -11.09
N CYS A 191 15.80 0.05 -11.13
CA CYS A 191 17.22 -0.23 -11.31
C CYS A 191 17.77 -1.06 -10.15
N GLY A 192 17.48 -0.68 -8.91
CA GLY A 192 17.90 -1.39 -7.69
C GLY A 192 17.41 -2.84 -7.66
N ARG A 193 16.13 -3.09 -7.98
CA ARG A 193 15.60 -4.46 -8.08
C ARG A 193 16.26 -5.26 -9.20
N THR A 194 16.58 -4.61 -10.31
CA THR A 194 17.33 -5.24 -11.40
C THR A 194 18.72 -5.68 -10.93
N LEU A 195 19.46 -4.80 -10.26
CA LEU A 195 20.77 -5.14 -9.69
C LEU A 195 20.69 -6.25 -8.63
N TRP A 196 19.63 -6.26 -7.83
CA TRP A 196 19.36 -7.34 -6.89
C TRP A 196 19.16 -8.69 -7.61
N ALA A 197 18.35 -8.70 -8.65
CA ALA A 197 18.10 -9.90 -9.44
C ALA A 197 19.36 -10.39 -10.18
N LEU A 198 20.20 -9.49 -10.68
CA LEU A 198 21.49 -9.84 -11.28
C LEU A 198 22.43 -10.47 -10.25
N GLY A 199 22.59 -9.86 -9.07
CA GLY A 199 23.40 -10.43 -8.01
C GLY A 199 22.90 -11.81 -7.57
N ALA A 200 21.59 -11.94 -7.30
CA ALA A 200 20.98 -13.21 -6.97
C ALA A 200 21.18 -14.26 -8.06
N THR A 201 21.02 -13.89 -9.34
CA THR A 201 21.27 -14.79 -10.48
C THR A 201 22.73 -15.21 -10.57
N ALA A 202 23.67 -14.28 -10.39
CA ALA A 202 25.11 -14.58 -10.41
C ALA A 202 25.51 -15.60 -9.34
N ARG A 203 24.78 -15.64 -8.22
CA ARG A 203 25.04 -16.58 -7.11
C ARG A 203 24.22 -17.87 -7.19
N GLU A 204 22.92 -17.77 -7.42
CA GLU A 204 21.93 -18.82 -7.19
C GLU A 204 21.57 -19.60 -8.47
N ALA A 205 21.81 -19.05 -9.66
CA ALA A 205 21.41 -19.73 -10.90
C ALA A 205 22.09 -21.10 -11.04
N ARG A 206 21.31 -22.10 -11.47
CA ARG A 206 21.80 -23.48 -11.68
C ARG A 206 22.76 -23.56 -12.85
N ASP A 207 22.43 -22.87 -13.94
CA ASP A 207 23.25 -22.82 -15.15
C ASP A 207 24.48 -21.91 -14.97
N PRO A 208 25.71 -22.42 -15.18
CA PRO A 208 26.92 -21.62 -15.06
C PRO A 208 27.01 -20.45 -16.06
N GLY A 209 26.46 -20.61 -17.26
CA GLY A 209 26.44 -19.54 -18.27
C GLY A 209 25.56 -18.38 -17.83
N LEU A 210 24.42 -18.67 -17.21
CA LEU A 210 23.53 -17.66 -16.65
C LEU A 210 24.15 -16.94 -15.45
N ARG A 211 24.90 -17.64 -14.60
CA ARG A 211 25.67 -16.99 -13.52
C ARG A 211 26.70 -16.01 -14.08
N GLN A 212 27.45 -16.43 -15.09
CA GLN A 212 28.44 -15.59 -15.77
C GLN A 212 27.80 -14.36 -16.41
N TRP A 213 26.71 -14.56 -17.17
CA TRP A 213 25.95 -13.47 -17.80
C TRP A 213 25.51 -12.43 -16.77
N ALA A 214 24.92 -12.87 -15.66
CA ALA A 214 24.41 -11.96 -14.64
C ALA A 214 25.54 -11.20 -13.94
N HIS A 215 26.69 -11.85 -13.70
CA HIS A 215 27.87 -11.22 -13.13
C HIS A 215 28.43 -10.12 -14.06
N GLU A 216 28.60 -10.42 -15.35
CA GLU A 216 29.07 -9.45 -16.34
C GLU A 216 28.11 -8.26 -16.50
N LEU A 217 26.81 -8.51 -16.51
CA LEU A 217 25.81 -7.45 -16.60
C LEU A 217 25.78 -6.60 -15.32
N PHE A 218 25.94 -7.20 -14.14
CA PHE A 218 26.06 -6.45 -12.89
C PHE A 218 27.29 -5.54 -12.92
N GLU A 219 28.48 -6.05 -13.25
CA GLU A 219 29.72 -5.26 -13.34
C GLU A 219 29.59 -4.07 -14.29
N ARG A 220 28.90 -4.27 -15.42
CA ARG A 220 28.69 -3.22 -16.43
C ARG A 220 27.75 -2.12 -15.95
N THR A 221 26.79 -2.42 -15.08
CA THR A 221 25.62 -1.56 -14.84
C THR A 221 25.50 -1.04 -13.41
N ALA A 222 26.12 -1.70 -12.42
CA ALA A 222 25.90 -1.42 -11.00
C ALA A 222 26.54 -0.11 -10.49
N SER A 223 27.36 0.57 -11.30
CA SER A 223 27.99 1.83 -10.90
C SER A 223 26.98 2.96 -10.61
N SER A 224 25.82 2.96 -11.26
CA SER A 224 24.77 3.95 -10.99
C SER A 224 24.21 3.87 -9.57
N ALA A 225 24.25 2.67 -8.95
CA ALA A 225 23.76 2.47 -7.58
C ALA A 225 24.50 3.29 -6.53
N LEU A 226 25.73 3.75 -6.83
CA LEU A 226 26.48 4.61 -5.92
C LEU A 226 25.83 5.99 -5.75
N GLU A 227 24.96 6.41 -6.67
CA GLU A 227 24.33 7.73 -6.67
C GLU A 227 22.85 7.70 -6.28
N PHE A 228 22.29 6.52 -5.96
CA PHE A 228 20.89 6.39 -5.55
C PHE A 228 20.58 7.19 -4.28
N GLN A 229 19.37 7.76 -4.25
CA GLN A 229 18.86 8.54 -3.12
C GLN A 229 17.70 7.83 -2.41
N SER A 230 16.91 7.03 -3.11
CA SER A 230 15.82 6.23 -2.56
C SER A 230 16.38 5.18 -1.59
N PRO A 231 15.92 5.14 -0.32
CA PRO A 231 16.37 4.14 0.64
C PRO A 231 16.05 2.71 0.18
N ARG A 232 14.96 2.50 -0.57
CA ARG A 232 14.64 1.19 -1.13
C ARG A 232 15.59 0.81 -2.26
N ALA A 233 15.85 1.70 -3.21
CA ALA A 233 16.81 1.45 -4.29
C ALA A 233 18.20 1.12 -3.74
N ILE A 234 18.66 1.88 -2.73
CA ILE A 234 19.90 1.64 -2.00
C ILE A 234 19.91 0.23 -1.38
N ALA A 235 18.83 -0.14 -0.66
CA ALA A 235 18.71 -1.46 -0.05
C ALA A 235 18.72 -2.59 -1.09
N PHE A 236 18.03 -2.45 -2.21
CA PHE A 236 18.04 -3.46 -3.28
C PHE A 236 19.45 -3.62 -3.89
N ALA A 237 20.15 -2.52 -4.16
CA ALA A 237 21.52 -2.56 -4.65
C ALA A 237 22.47 -3.22 -3.64
N MET A 238 22.31 -2.97 -2.34
CA MET A 238 23.06 -3.66 -1.28
C MET A 238 22.81 -5.16 -1.29
N LEU A 239 21.56 -5.61 -1.45
CA LEU A 239 21.24 -7.04 -1.53
C LEU A 239 21.87 -7.69 -2.77
N GLY A 240 21.84 -7.00 -3.92
CA GLY A 240 22.55 -7.45 -5.13
C GLY A 240 24.05 -7.57 -4.93
N ALA A 241 24.68 -6.53 -4.37
CA ALA A 241 26.11 -6.51 -4.07
C ALA A 241 26.51 -7.62 -3.07
N ASP A 242 25.71 -7.86 -2.03
CA ASP A 242 25.93 -8.94 -1.07
C ASP A 242 25.92 -10.32 -1.76
N TYR A 243 24.99 -10.55 -2.69
CA TYR A 243 24.96 -11.78 -3.48
C TYR A 243 26.19 -11.93 -4.39
N VAL A 244 26.61 -10.86 -5.07
CA VAL A 244 27.82 -10.87 -5.89
C VAL A 244 29.04 -11.18 -5.04
N LEU A 245 29.21 -10.54 -3.88
CA LEU A 245 30.32 -10.81 -2.96
C LEU A 245 30.30 -12.22 -2.36
N ALA A 246 29.15 -12.89 -2.33
CA ALA A 246 29.06 -14.29 -1.94
C ALA A 246 29.55 -15.25 -3.04
N ALA A 247 29.52 -14.82 -4.30
CA ALA A 247 30.03 -15.57 -5.45
C ALA A 247 31.49 -15.20 -5.78
N ASP A 248 31.85 -13.93 -5.67
CA ASP A 248 33.17 -13.36 -5.87
C ASP A 248 33.49 -12.34 -4.76
N SER A 249 34.18 -12.79 -3.72
CA SER A 249 34.58 -11.95 -2.59
C SER A 249 35.56 -10.81 -2.97
N GLY A 250 36.20 -10.89 -4.14
CA GLY A 250 37.15 -9.88 -4.62
C GLY A 250 36.51 -8.74 -5.42
N ASN A 251 35.19 -8.77 -5.60
CA ASN A 251 34.49 -7.79 -6.43
C ASN A 251 34.51 -6.38 -5.80
N ALA A 252 35.36 -5.51 -6.35
CA ALA A 252 35.60 -4.17 -5.82
C ALA A 252 34.40 -3.22 -5.99
N LEU A 253 33.58 -3.40 -7.04
CA LEU A 253 32.40 -2.56 -7.25
C LEU A 253 31.31 -2.90 -6.22
N ALA A 254 31.03 -4.19 -6.02
CA ALA A 254 30.06 -4.66 -5.04
C ALA A 254 30.45 -4.28 -3.61
N ASP A 255 31.73 -4.42 -3.22
CA ASP A 255 32.20 -3.98 -1.89
C ASP A 255 32.00 -2.47 -1.68
N ARG A 256 32.32 -1.64 -2.69
CA ARG A 256 32.07 -0.19 -2.63
C ARG A 256 30.60 0.16 -2.52
N ILE A 257 29.73 -0.48 -3.29
CA ILE A 257 28.27 -0.29 -3.18
C ILE A 257 27.83 -0.61 -1.76
N LEU A 258 28.22 -1.77 -1.22
CA LEU A 258 27.79 -2.21 0.10
C LEU A 258 28.23 -1.24 1.21
N ARG A 259 29.48 -0.77 1.18
CA ARG A 259 30.02 0.19 2.17
C ARG A 259 29.33 1.56 2.07
N LYS A 260 29.33 2.17 0.88
CA LYS A 260 28.75 3.52 0.67
C LYS A 260 27.26 3.53 1.00
N SER A 261 26.53 2.50 0.59
CA SER A 261 25.10 2.38 0.84
C SER A 261 24.76 2.13 2.31
N ALA A 262 25.55 1.31 3.03
CA ALA A 262 25.39 1.14 4.47
C ALA A 262 25.59 2.47 5.23
N ASP A 263 26.64 3.23 4.88
CA ASP A 263 26.88 4.57 5.45
C ASP A 263 25.72 5.53 5.15
N ARG A 264 25.16 5.46 3.93
CA ARG A 264 24.03 6.29 3.53
C ARG A 264 22.77 5.96 4.32
N LEU A 265 22.44 4.67 4.52
CA LEU A 265 21.28 4.26 5.30
C LEU A 265 21.44 4.60 6.79
N ILE A 266 22.65 4.47 7.37
CA ILE A 266 22.92 4.96 8.74
C ILE A 266 22.67 6.46 8.82
N ALA A 267 23.20 7.25 7.89
CA ALA A 267 23.00 8.71 7.90
C ALA A 267 21.52 9.11 7.77
N LEU A 268 20.73 8.35 6.99
CA LEU A 268 19.29 8.55 6.87
C LEU A 268 18.54 8.23 8.17
N TYR A 269 18.91 7.11 8.81
CA TYR A 269 18.40 6.74 10.12
C TYR A 269 18.72 7.82 11.16
N ASP A 270 20.00 8.21 11.31
CA ASP A 270 20.43 9.22 12.28
C ASP A 270 19.76 10.59 12.09
N ALA A 271 19.39 10.93 10.85
CA ALA A 271 18.74 12.20 10.53
C ALA A 271 17.27 12.26 10.97
N VAL A 272 16.58 11.12 11.12
CA VAL A 272 15.12 11.07 11.31
C VAL A 272 14.71 10.32 12.58
N ALA A 273 15.55 9.40 13.05
CA ALA A 273 15.28 8.56 14.21
C ALA A 273 15.10 9.40 15.48
N ARG A 274 14.11 9.01 16.28
CA ARG A 274 13.72 9.66 17.54
C ARG A 274 12.97 8.65 18.41
N ALA A 275 12.72 9.00 19.67
CA ALA A 275 12.25 8.05 20.69
C ALA A 275 11.03 7.19 20.27
N ASP A 276 10.08 7.77 19.52
CA ASP A 276 8.86 7.12 19.04
C ASP A 276 8.93 6.61 17.59
N TRP A 277 10.08 6.79 16.93
CA TRP A 277 10.22 6.51 15.51
C TRP A 277 11.66 6.05 15.18
N GLN A 278 11.86 4.74 15.13
CA GLN A 278 13.14 4.12 14.82
C GLN A 278 13.17 3.69 13.34
N TRP A 279 13.21 4.66 12.44
CA TRP A 279 13.15 4.40 11.00
C TRP A 279 14.00 5.35 10.15
N PHE A 280 14.35 4.89 8.94
CA PHE A 280 15.24 5.57 7.98
C PHE A 280 14.65 6.81 7.32
N GLU A 281 13.34 7.02 7.45
CA GLU A 281 12.58 8.04 6.75
C GLU A 281 11.46 8.56 7.64
N PRO A 282 10.90 9.75 7.36
CA PRO A 282 9.78 10.29 8.12
C PRO A 282 8.46 9.56 7.85
N VAL A 283 8.43 8.59 6.93
CA VAL A 283 7.22 7.84 6.59
C VAL A 283 7.53 6.35 6.44
N LEU A 284 6.49 5.52 6.52
CA LEU A 284 6.55 4.13 6.10
C LEU A 284 5.89 3.98 4.74
N ALA A 285 6.55 3.28 3.83
CA ALA A 285 6.06 3.05 2.47
C ALA A 285 5.95 1.55 2.21
N TYR A 286 6.38 1.10 1.03
CA TYR A 286 6.40 -0.29 0.62
C TYR A 286 7.80 -0.90 0.76
N ASP A 287 7.87 -2.25 0.71
CA ASP A 287 9.11 -3.03 0.84
C ASP A 287 9.98 -2.66 2.05
N ASN A 288 9.37 -2.12 3.11
CA ASN A 288 10.07 -1.58 4.28
C ASN A 288 11.05 -2.59 4.89
N CYS A 289 10.70 -3.87 4.97
CA CYS A 289 11.56 -4.91 5.56
C CYS A 289 12.85 -5.20 4.77
N ARG A 290 13.00 -4.66 3.56
CA ARG A 290 14.24 -4.79 2.76
C ARG A 290 15.36 -3.90 3.28
N LEU A 291 15.02 -2.78 3.94
CA LEU A 291 15.97 -1.90 4.59
C LEU A 291 16.73 -2.61 5.74
N PRO A 292 16.06 -3.15 6.79
CA PRO A 292 16.76 -3.88 7.83
C PRO A 292 17.45 -5.15 7.31
N GLU A 293 16.87 -5.85 6.32
CA GLU A 293 17.55 -7.01 5.72
C GLU A 293 18.88 -6.62 5.08
N ALA A 294 18.89 -5.55 4.27
CA ALA A 294 20.10 -5.05 3.63
C ALA A 294 21.15 -4.64 4.67
N MET A 295 20.72 -3.95 5.73
CA MET A 295 21.60 -3.56 6.85
C MET A 295 22.21 -4.79 7.54
N LEU A 296 21.41 -5.79 7.89
CA LEU A 296 21.91 -6.99 8.56
C LEU A 296 22.92 -7.75 7.70
N ARG A 297 22.63 -7.94 6.40
CA ARG A 297 23.53 -8.63 5.47
C ARG A 297 24.83 -7.84 5.26
N ALA A 298 24.72 -6.53 5.05
CA ALA A 298 25.87 -5.64 4.91
C ALA A 298 26.73 -5.62 6.18
N GLY A 299 26.11 -5.49 7.35
CA GLY A 299 26.79 -5.45 8.63
C GLY A 299 27.54 -6.74 8.95
N ILE A 300 26.95 -7.90 8.66
CA ILE A 300 27.63 -9.20 8.80
C ILE A 300 28.83 -9.28 7.85
N ARG A 301 28.66 -8.92 6.57
CA ARG A 301 29.72 -9.03 5.57
C ARG A 301 30.88 -8.06 5.80
N LEU A 302 30.57 -6.84 6.22
CA LEU A 302 31.54 -5.77 6.46
C LEU A 302 32.11 -5.80 7.89
N GLU A 303 31.68 -6.75 8.72
CA GLU A 303 32.02 -6.86 10.14
C GLU A 303 31.72 -5.56 10.93
N ARG A 304 30.58 -4.93 10.62
CA ARG A 304 30.17 -3.65 11.19
C ARG A 304 29.03 -3.78 12.19
N ALA A 305 29.40 -3.77 13.46
CA ALA A 305 28.47 -3.92 14.59
C ALA A 305 27.39 -2.83 14.65
N ASP A 306 27.71 -1.61 14.24
CA ASP A 306 26.78 -0.48 14.18
C ASP A 306 25.70 -0.66 13.10
N VAL A 307 26.07 -1.15 11.93
CA VAL A 307 25.13 -1.49 10.84
C VAL A 307 24.24 -2.66 11.25
N ILE A 308 24.80 -3.69 11.89
CA ILE A 308 24.03 -4.81 12.45
C ILE A 308 23.03 -4.30 13.48
N ALA A 309 23.46 -3.45 14.41
CA ALA A 309 22.60 -2.90 15.46
C ALA A 309 21.42 -2.13 14.88
N CYS A 310 21.67 -1.22 13.93
CA CYS A 310 20.62 -0.49 13.22
C CYS A 310 19.64 -1.44 12.51
N GLY A 311 20.14 -2.47 11.83
CA GLY A 311 19.30 -3.48 11.18
C GLY A 311 18.41 -4.27 12.15
N VAL A 312 18.94 -4.68 13.31
CA VAL A 312 18.16 -5.37 14.35
C VAL A 312 17.11 -4.46 14.97
N GLU A 313 17.49 -3.23 15.30
CA GLU A 313 16.61 -2.25 15.93
C GLU A 313 15.43 -1.90 15.03
N THR A 314 15.71 -1.53 13.79
CA THR A 314 14.69 -1.15 12.81
C THR A 314 13.79 -2.35 12.43
N LEU A 315 14.33 -3.58 12.38
CA LEU A 315 13.53 -4.79 12.16
C LEU A 315 12.55 -5.06 13.30
N ARG A 316 13.00 -4.92 14.55
CA ARG A 316 12.12 -5.08 15.72
C ARG A 316 11.03 -4.02 15.72
N TRP A 317 11.42 -2.76 15.50
CA TRP A 317 10.48 -1.65 15.50
C TRP A 317 9.41 -1.81 14.40
N ILE A 318 9.79 -2.13 13.16
CA ILE A 318 8.78 -2.30 12.08
C ILE A 318 7.86 -3.50 12.33
N ASN A 319 8.38 -4.57 12.92
CA ASN A 319 7.57 -5.71 13.34
C ASN A 319 6.55 -5.30 14.41
N ASP A 320 6.93 -4.49 15.39
CA ASP A 320 6.01 -4.03 16.43
C ASP A 320 4.95 -3.08 15.87
N VAL A 321 5.32 -2.20 14.94
CA VAL A 321 4.38 -1.27 14.25
C VAL A 321 3.37 -2.03 13.38
N GLN A 322 3.81 -3.08 12.69
CA GLN A 322 2.97 -3.84 11.76
C GLN A 322 2.17 -4.97 12.43
N ILE A 323 2.19 -5.10 13.75
CA ILE A 323 1.42 -6.12 14.47
C ILE A 323 0.36 -5.42 15.33
N SER A 324 -0.91 -5.73 15.06
CA SER A 324 -2.03 -5.22 15.86
C SER A 324 -1.96 -5.69 17.32
N PRO A 325 -2.64 -5.01 18.27
CA PRO A 325 -2.79 -5.52 19.64
C PRO A 325 -3.41 -6.92 19.75
N HIS A 326 -4.04 -7.41 18.69
CA HIS A 326 -4.65 -8.75 18.61
C HIS A 326 -3.73 -9.79 17.93
N GLY A 327 -2.47 -9.43 17.63
CA GLY A 327 -1.47 -10.33 17.04
C GLY A 327 -1.55 -10.49 15.52
N HIS A 328 -2.49 -9.81 14.84
CA HIS A 328 -2.58 -9.86 13.38
C HIS A 328 -1.61 -8.89 12.70
N TYR A 329 -1.00 -9.33 11.60
CA TYR A 329 -0.20 -8.49 10.72
C TYR A 329 -1.08 -7.44 10.02
N ARG A 330 -0.65 -6.17 10.10
CA ARG A 330 -1.25 -5.00 9.44
C ARG A 330 -0.20 -4.38 8.53
N PRO A 331 -0.23 -4.65 7.22
CA PRO A 331 0.71 -4.02 6.29
C PRO A 331 0.49 -2.50 6.27
N VAL A 332 1.59 -1.77 6.10
CA VAL A 332 1.54 -0.32 5.85
C VAL A 332 1.06 -0.10 4.42
N GLY A 333 0.13 0.83 4.22
CA GLY A 333 -0.32 1.24 2.88
C GLY A 333 0.77 1.98 2.10
N SER A 334 0.61 2.08 0.77
CA SER A 334 1.59 2.71 -0.13
C SER A 334 1.35 4.19 -0.43
N ASP A 335 0.32 4.83 0.17
CA ASP A 335 -0.09 6.21 -0.13
C ASP A 335 0.75 7.31 0.55
N SER A 336 1.89 6.96 1.15
CA SER A 336 2.70 7.87 1.98
C SER A 336 3.81 8.62 1.23
N PHE A 337 3.96 8.41 -0.08
CA PHE A 337 5.04 9.03 -0.86
C PHE A 337 4.94 10.57 -0.89
N GLY A 338 6.04 11.25 -0.54
CA GLY A 338 6.13 12.72 -0.58
C GLY A 338 5.37 13.44 0.53
N HIS A 339 4.76 12.70 1.47
CA HIS A 339 4.09 13.27 2.63
C HIS A 339 5.08 13.60 3.75
N ALA A 340 4.78 14.65 4.51
CA ALA A 340 5.45 14.90 5.78
C ALA A 340 5.13 13.75 6.77
N TYR A 341 5.91 13.64 7.85
CA TYR A 341 5.66 12.65 8.89
C TYR A 341 4.22 12.74 9.40
N ASP A 342 3.54 11.59 9.39
CA ASP A 342 2.29 11.36 10.09
C ASP A 342 2.35 9.97 10.73
N LEU A 343 1.78 9.85 11.93
CA LEU A 343 1.72 8.56 12.62
C LEU A 343 0.65 7.68 11.93
N PRO A 344 0.96 6.41 11.60
CA PRO A 344 -0.03 5.49 11.03
C PRO A 344 -1.19 5.16 11.97
#